data_AF-A0A377ZT78-F1
#
_entry.id   AF-A0A377ZT78-F1
#
_cell.length_a   1.000
_cell.length_b   1.000
_cell.length_c   1.000
_cell.angle_alpha   90.00
_cell.angle_beta   90.00
_cell.angle_gamma   90.00
#
_symmetry.space_group_name_H-M   'P 1'
#
loop_
_entity.id
_entity.type
_entity.pdbx_description
1 polymer ?
#
loop_
_entity_poly.entity_id
_entity_poly.type
_entity_poly.pdbx_seq_one_letter_code
_entity_poly.pdbx_strand_id
1 'polypeptide(L)' 'MERHPQPAPEGEQTAEKEWDKADVAFDAQDNCQKSANVNAYWEPNTLRCLDRRTGRAINP' A
#
# COMPACT_ATOMS: atom_id res chain seq x y z
N MET A 1 6.98 -21.36 22.57
CA MET A 1 7.43 -20.38 21.55
C MET A 1 6.52 -20.53 20.35
N GLU A 2 5.27 -20.14 20.52
CA GLU A 2 4.24 -20.16 19.48
C GLU A 2 4.30 -18.82 18.78
N ARG A 3 4.86 -18.77 17.58
CA ARG A 3 4.64 -17.64 16.66
C ARG A 3 3.77 -18.18 15.54
N HIS A 4 2.49 -17.85 15.66
CA HIS A 4 1.40 -18.21 14.76
C HIS A 4 1.80 -17.99 13.29
N PRO A 5 1.46 -18.94 12.38
CA PRO A 5 1.56 -18.69 10.95
C PRO A 5 0.58 -17.58 10.58
N GLN A 6 1.04 -16.58 9.83
CA GLN A 6 0.15 -15.57 9.27
C GLN A 6 -0.72 -16.23 8.19
N PRO A 7 -2.05 -16.14 8.26
CA PRO A 7 -2.90 -16.60 7.17
C PRO A 7 -2.74 -15.64 5.98
N ALA A 8 -2.23 -16.16 4.87
CA ALA A 8 -2.37 -15.48 3.58
C ALA A 8 -3.85 -15.59 3.16
N PRO A 9 -4.50 -14.49 2.73
CA PRO A 9 -5.87 -14.59 2.23
C PRO A 9 -5.85 -15.28 0.86
N GLU A 10 -6.22 -16.57 0.85
CA GLU A 10 -6.65 -17.29 -0.35
C GLU A 10 -7.98 -16.67 -0.81
N GLY A 11 -7.97 -16.03 -1.98
CA GLY A 11 -9.11 -15.35 -2.58
C GLY A 11 -9.20 -15.59 -4.08
N GLU A 12 -9.33 -16.86 -4.44
CA GLU A 12 -9.58 -17.34 -5.80
C GLU A 12 -11.12 -17.25 -6.07
N GLN A 13 -11.50 -16.65 -7.21
CA GLN A 13 -12.84 -16.72 -7.86
C GLN A 13 -14.01 -15.89 -7.27
N THR A 14 -13.86 -14.57 -7.12
CA THR A 14 -14.86 -13.49 -7.47
C THR A 14 -14.17 -12.11 -7.45
N ALA A 15 -12.85 -12.15 -7.66
CA ALA A 15 -11.87 -11.23 -7.11
C ALA A 15 -11.41 -10.17 -8.12
N GLU A 16 -11.77 -10.31 -9.39
CA GLU A 16 -11.06 -9.63 -10.48
C GLU A 16 -11.13 -8.09 -10.38
N LYS A 17 -12.16 -7.51 -9.74
CA LYS A 17 -12.34 -6.04 -9.73
C LYS A 17 -11.94 -5.33 -8.44
N GLU A 18 -11.95 -6.04 -7.30
CA GLU A 18 -11.52 -5.48 -6.00
C GLU A 18 -10.05 -5.78 -5.71
N TRP A 19 -9.52 -6.88 -6.24
CA TRP A 19 -8.12 -7.25 -6.05
C TRP A 19 -7.18 -6.41 -6.91
N ASP A 20 -7.58 -6.01 -8.12
CA ASP A 20 -6.84 -5.03 -8.93
C ASP A 20 -6.51 -3.75 -8.12
N LYS A 21 -7.47 -3.26 -7.30
CA LYS A 21 -7.24 -2.08 -6.46
C LYS A 21 -6.36 -2.37 -5.25
N ALA A 22 -6.51 -3.55 -4.65
CA ALA A 22 -5.71 -3.94 -3.49
C ALA A 22 -4.25 -4.16 -3.87
N ASP A 23 -4.00 -4.82 -5.01
CA ASP A 23 -2.67 -5.10 -5.56
C ASP A 23 -1.96 -3.78 -5.95
N VAL A 24 -2.64 -2.91 -6.69
CA VAL A 24 -2.12 -1.58 -7.06
C VAL A 24 -1.84 -0.70 -5.83
N ALA A 25 -2.68 -0.78 -4.79
CA ALA A 25 -2.46 -0.04 -3.56
C ALA A 25 -1.26 -0.57 -2.77
N PHE A 26 -1.04 -1.89 -2.76
CA PHE A 26 0.13 -2.51 -2.14
C PHE A 26 1.42 -2.10 -2.85
N ASP A 27 1.44 -2.16 -4.19
CA ASP A 27 2.59 -1.70 -4.99
C ASP A 27 2.86 -0.21 -4.78
N ALA A 28 1.82 0.62 -4.74
CA ALA A 28 1.96 2.05 -4.48
C ALA A 28 2.48 2.34 -3.06
N GLN A 29 2.04 1.56 -2.07
CA GLN A 29 2.51 1.66 -0.69
C GLN A 29 3.98 1.26 -0.57
N ASP A 30 4.36 0.12 -1.15
CA ASP A 30 5.73 -0.38 -1.12
C ASP A 30 6.69 0.59 -1.82
N ASN A 31 6.32 1.13 -2.98
CA ASN A 31 7.10 2.17 -3.66
C ASN A 31 7.19 3.46 -2.82
N CYS A 32 6.11 3.87 -2.17
CA CYS A 32 6.13 5.02 -1.26
C CYS A 32 7.10 4.82 -0.09
N GLN A 33 7.11 3.63 0.50
CA GLN A 33 8.00 3.27 1.60
C GLN A 33 9.47 3.14 1.16
N LYS A 34 9.71 2.75 -0.09
CA LYS A 34 11.04 2.69 -0.72
C LYS A 34 11.54 4.05 -1.21
N SER A 35 10.69 5.07 -1.23
CA SER A 35 11.07 6.39 -1.70
C SER A 35 12.25 6.96 -0.88
N ALA A 36 13.24 7.53 -1.58
CA ALA A 36 14.32 8.27 -0.94
C ALA A 36 13.84 9.60 -0.31
N ASN A 37 12.59 9.99 -0.58
CA ASN A 37 12.01 11.18 0.02
C ASN A 37 11.60 10.91 1.47
N VAL A 38 12.38 11.42 2.42
CA VAL A 38 12.11 11.34 3.87
C VAL A 38 10.79 11.96 4.31
N ASN A 39 10.18 12.79 3.46
CA ASN A 39 8.88 13.40 3.73
C ASN A 39 7.72 12.59 3.15
N ALA A 40 7.98 11.53 2.38
CA ALA A 40 6.95 10.65 1.87
C ALA A 40 6.27 9.88 3.01
N TYR A 41 4.94 9.87 3.00
CA TYR A 41 4.13 9.04 3.87
C TYR A 41 2.97 8.42 3.10
N TRP A 42 2.63 7.20 3.48
CA TRP A 42 1.46 6.49 2.95
C TRP A 42 0.20 6.93 3.70
N GLU A 43 -0.82 7.37 2.95
CA GLU A 43 -2.09 7.81 3.50
C GLU A 43 -3.16 6.72 3.25
N PRO A 44 -3.69 6.06 4.32
CA PRO A 44 -4.52 4.86 4.18
C PRO A 44 -6.00 5.16 3.82
N ASN A 45 -6.45 6.41 3.93
CA ASN A 45 -7.83 6.77 3.58
C ASN A 45 -8.00 6.93 2.06
N THR A 46 -6.95 7.39 1.39
CA THR A 46 -6.91 7.68 -0.04
C THR A 46 -6.03 6.69 -0.82
N LEU A 47 -5.23 5.88 -0.11
CA LEU A 47 -4.28 4.93 -0.68
C LEU A 47 -3.27 5.63 -1.60
N ARG A 48 -2.66 6.72 -1.11
CA ARG A 48 -1.70 7.54 -1.86
C ARG A 48 -0.43 7.83 -1.08
N CYS A 49 0.67 7.95 -1.81
CA CYS A 49 1.90 8.53 -1.29
C CYS A 49 1.81 10.05 -1.29
N LEU A 50 1.82 10.67 -0.12
CA LEU A 50 1.74 12.12 0.06
C LEU A 50 3.01 12.64 0.76
N ASP A 51 3.31 13.91 0.56
CA ASP A 51 4.37 14.60 1.28
C ASP A 51 3.81 15.18 2.59
N ARG A 52 4.40 14.80 3.73
CA ARG A 52 3.91 15.22 5.06
C ARG A 52 4.03 16.72 5.33
N ARG A 53 4.85 17.44 4.58
CA ARG A 53 5.06 18.89 4.74
C ARG A 53 4.07 19.69 3.89
N THR A 54 3.72 19.17 2.71
CA THR A 54 2.93 19.92 1.72
C THR A 54 1.56 19.32 1.44
N GLY A 55 1.31 18.07 1.84
CA GLY A 55 0.10 17.31 1.53
C GLY A 55 -0.05 16.95 0.05
N ARG A 56 0.97 17.18 -0.79
CA ARG A 56 0.91 16.86 -2.23
C ARG A 56 1.23 15.41 -2.49
N ALA A 57 0.62 14.86 -3.54
CA ALA A 57 0.97 13.55 -4.05
C ALA A 57 2.43 13.54 -4.52
N ILE A 58 3.16 12.52 -4.06
CA ILE A 58 4.51 12.22 -4.53
C ILE A 58 4.35 11.13 -5.57
N ASN A 59 4.92 11.34 -6.76
CA ASN A 59 5.01 10.23 -7.71
C ASN A 59 6.00 9.21 -7.15
N PRO A 60 5.60 7.93 -7.05
CA PRO A 60 6.51 6.85 -6.65
C PRO A 60 7.76 6.81 -7.56
#